data_AF-A0A6P5EIE6-F1
#
_entry.id   AF-A0A6P5EIE6-F1
#
_cell.length_a   1.000
_cell.length_b   1.000
_cell.length_c   1.000
_cell.angle_alpha   90.00
_cell.angle_beta   90.00
_cell.angle_gamma   90.00
#
_symmetry.space_group_name_H-M   'P 1'
#
loop_
_entity.id
_entity.type
_entity.pdbx_description
1 polymer ?
#
loop_
_entity_poly.entity_id
_entity_poly.type
_entity_poly.pdbx_seq_one_letter_code
_entity_poly.pdbx_strand_id
1 'polypeptide(L)'
;MADDGGGGGGGGGAAEAYRSYKALVESADRKFARVRDLPPYGRGAHHLLYYRKVFKAYTRLWRFQQERRRELVAAGLRRWEIGEIASRIGQLYYGQYMRTSEARFLLGAYVFYEAILNRGYFDAAARGETPSPRQRPDLGLRYKELRFHARFLIVAMLLNRAEAVRHLAERFRALLEESKAAYPETNFKEWKQVLQEITRFLKADRAFTNSRPLRYNVLFDSHPSSLPYIARLHSRRVLRLQDALLTSYRRNEVKFTELTLDTFRMLQCLEWEPSGSFCQTPTKETAENGGFTDESGASGLIDINLAAADMTDPNLPSNPRKAIIYHPSISHLIAVIATICEELSSDGVLLIYISASGKADHSLGGKPNTNVSSESYLYLGSRGNGGLNNLYPEDLIPFTRSPLFLIIDSDNSQAFKAGHTWC
;
A
#
# COMPACT_ATOMS: atom_id res chain seq x y z
N MET A 1 -1.92 -61.62 33.94
CA MET A 1 -2.45 -60.42 34.62
C MET A 1 -1.56 -59.26 34.24
N ALA A 2 -2.19 -58.19 33.78
CA ALA A 2 -1.61 -57.01 33.17
C ALA A 2 -0.67 -56.24 34.13
N ASP A 3 0.28 -55.51 33.56
CA ASP A 3 0.22 -54.04 33.65
C ASP A 3 0.99 -53.42 32.47
N ASP A 4 0.30 -52.59 31.69
CA ASP A 4 0.80 -51.85 30.54
C ASP A 4 0.61 -50.37 30.87
N GLY A 5 1.68 -49.75 31.37
CA GLY A 5 1.70 -48.37 31.86
C GLY A 5 1.76 -47.37 30.71
N GLY A 6 0.59 -47.03 30.16
CA GLY A 6 0.41 -46.05 29.09
C GLY A 6 0.89 -44.64 29.45
N GLY A 7 1.80 -44.11 28.62
CA GLY A 7 2.22 -42.71 28.63
C GLY A 7 1.11 -41.75 28.21
N GLY A 8 0.53 -41.06 29.19
CA GLY A 8 -0.56 -40.07 29.00
C GLY A 8 -0.17 -38.60 29.19
N GLY A 9 1.12 -38.24 29.14
CA GLY A 9 1.59 -36.89 29.51
C GLY A 9 1.63 -35.82 28.41
N GLY A 10 1.56 -36.21 27.12
CA GLY A 10 1.86 -35.28 26.00
C GLY A 10 0.72 -34.39 25.52
N GLY A 11 -0.55 -34.77 25.75
CA GLY A 11 -1.71 -34.08 25.16
C GLY A 11 -2.08 -32.74 25.82
N GLY A 12 -1.84 -32.61 27.13
CA GLY A 12 -2.20 -31.40 27.89
C GLY A 12 -1.37 -30.18 27.48
N GLY A 13 -0.07 -30.37 27.25
CA GLY A 13 0.85 -29.29 26.86
C GLY A 13 0.55 -28.70 25.48
N ALA A 14 0.18 -29.54 24.50
CA ALA A 14 -0.16 -29.10 23.15
C ALA A 14 -1.48 -28.31 23.10
N ALA A 15 -2.50 -28.75 23.85
CA ALA A 15 -3.77 -28.03 23.96
C ALA A 15 -3.61 -26.66 24.65
N GLU A 16 -2.77 -26.58 25.69
CA GLU A 16 -2.42 -25.33 26.34
C GLU A 16 -1.59 -24.40 25.45
N ALA A 17 -0.63 -24.95 24.69
CA ALA A 17 0.12 -24.23 23.66
C ALA A 17 -0.81 -23.54 22.68
N TYR A 18 -1.81 -24.29 22.20
CA TYR A 18 -2.75 -23.83 21.20
C TYR A 18 -3.69 -22.76 21.75
N ARG A 19 -4.18 -22.91 22.99
CA ARG A 19 -4.96 -21.86 23.67
C ARG A 19 -4.15 -20.57 23.84
N SER A 20 -2.89 -20.69 24.26
CA SER A 20 -1.98 -19.54 24.39
C SER A 20 -1.72 -18.87 23.04
N TYR A 21 -1.52 -19.67 21.98
CA TYR A 21 -1.38 -19.17 20.62
C TYR A 21 -2.61 -18.38 20.17
N LYS A 22 -3.83 -18.93 20.35
CA LYS A 22 -5.07 -18.24 19.98
C LYS A 22 -5.25 -16.92 20.74
N ALA A 23 -4.95 -16.89 22.04
CA ALA A 23 -4.98 -15.66 22.82
C ALA A 23 -3.98 -14.60 22.30
N LEU A 24 -2.78 -15.03 21.86
CA LEU A 24 -1.80 -14.13 21.24
C LEU A 24 -2.29 -13.60 19.88
N VAL A 25 -2.91 -14.45 19.05
CA VAL A 25 -3.51 -14.06 17.77
C VAL A 25 -4.59 -13.00 18.00
N GLU A 26 -5.57 -13.28 18.85
CA GLU A 26 -6.65 -12.33 19.16
C GLU A 26 -6.10 -11.01 19.72
N SER A 27 -5.10 -11.09 20.62
CA SER A 27 -4.49 -9.90 21.16
C SER A 27 -3.72 -9.09 20.10
N ALA A 28 -3.12 -9.73 19.10
CA ALA A 28 -2.42 -9.05 18.01
C ALA A 28 -3.44 -8.41 17.06
N ASP A 29 -4.48 -9.15 16.68
CA ASP A 29 -5.55 -8.71 15.78
C ASP A 29 -6.35 -7.53 16.37
N ARG A 30 -6.65 -7.54 17.68
CA ARG A 30 -7.28 -6.39 18.35
C ARG A 30 -6.43 -5.12 18.23
N LYS A 31 -5.10 -5.25 18.31
CA LYS A 31 -4.20 -4.09 18.15
C LYS A 31 -4.09 -3.71 16.67
N PHE A 32 -4.07 -4.69 15.76
CA PHE A 32 -4.06 -4.47 14.31
C PHE A 32 -5.27 -3.65 13.86
N ALA A 33 -6.47 -4.00 14.32
CA ALA A 33 -7.70 -3.28 13.98
C ALA A 33 -7.60 -1.78 14.33
N ARG A 34 -7.07 -1.46 15.52
CA ARG A 34 -6.87 -0.07 15.94
C ARG A 34 -5.94 0.70 15.01
N VAL A 35 -4.91 0.05 14.46
CA VAL A 35 -3.96 0.69 13.54
C VAL A 35 -4.55 0.87 12.14
N ARG A 36 -5.35 -0.10 11.69
CA ARG A 36 -6.07 -0.03 10.40
C ARG A 36 -7.06 1.14 10.38
N ASP A 37 -7.74 1.39 11.50
CA ASP A 37 -8.80 2.40 11.57
C ASP A 37 -8.26 3.84 11.73
N LEU A 38 -6.93 4.01 11.85
CA LEU A 38 -6.30 5.33 11.93
C LEU A 38 -6.21 5.99 10.55
N PRO A 39 -6.48 7.31 10.42
CA PRO A 39 -6.32 8.02 9.16
C PRO A 39 -4.91 7.85 8.57
N PRO A 40 -4.77 7.65 7.25
CA PRO A 40 -3.47 7.38 6.62
C PRO A 40 -2.54 8.61 6.60
N TYR A 41 -3.09 9.82 6.73
CA TYR A 41 -2.36 11.09 6.59
C TYR A 41 -1.81 11.69 7.90
N GLY A 42 -2.24 11.26 9.09
CA GLY A 42 -1.81 11.87 10.37
C GLY A 42 -0.38 11.48 10.82
N ARG A 43 0.36 12.43 11.43
CA ARG A 43 1.76 12.24 11.92
C ARG A 43 1.91 12.08 13.43
N GLY A 44 0.82 12.04 14.19
CA GLY A 44 0.91 12.06 15.65
C GLY A 44 1.78 10.93 16.24
N ALA A 45 2.55 11.25 17.30
CA ALA A 45 3.39 10.29 18.04
C ALA A 45 2.60 9.05 18.52
N HIS A 46 1.29 9.21 18.76
CA HIS A 46 0.36 8.13 19.06
C HIS A 46 0.30 7.08 17.95
N HIS A 47 0.33 7.46 16.67
CA HIS A 47 0.35 6.51 15.55
C HIS A 47 1.58 5.62 15.58
N LEU A 48 2.78 6.21 15.72
CA LEU A 48 4.02 5.46 15.83
C LEU A 48 4.03 4.51 17.03
N LEU A 49 3.48 4.96 18.17
CA LEU A 49 3.31 4.14 19.37
C LEU A 49 2.37 2.94 19.11
N TYR A 50 1.24 3.14 18.43
CA TYR A 50 0.32 2.04 18.09
C TYR A 50 0.98 1.04 17.14
N TYR A 51 1.65 1.50 16.08
CA TYR A 51 2.39 0.62 15.17
C TYR A 51 3.47 -0.18 15.90
N ARG A 52 4.30 0.47 16.74
CA ARG A 52 5.31 -0.22 17.57
C ARG A 52 4.68 -1.30 18.46
N LYS A 53 3.54 -1.02 19.08
CA LYS A 53 2.80 -2.00 19.90
C LYS A 53 2.28 -3.18 19.09
N VAL A 54 1.75 -2.94 17.88
CA VAL A 54 1.24 -3.99 17.00
C VAL A 54 2.37 -4.85 16.45
N PHE A 55 3.44 -4.23 15.94
CA PHE A 55 4.64 -4.94 15.49
C PHE A 55 5.19 -5.82 16.60
N LYS A 56 5.38 -5.29 17.82
CA LYS A 56 5.84 -6.08 18.97
C LYS A 56 4.91 -7.28 19.27
N ALA A 57 3.60 -7.10 19.14
CA ALA A 57 2.65 -8.19 19.36
C ALA A 57 2.77 -9.29 18.30
N TYR A 58 2.85 -8.94 17.01
CA TYR A 58 3.04 -9.92 15.94
C TYR A 58 4.43 -10.54 15.95
N THR A 59 5.49 -9.81 16.30
CA THR A 59 6.84 -10.39 16.47
C THR A 59 6.84 -11.44 17.59
N ARG A 60 6.19 -11.15 18.73
CA ARG A 60 6.03 -12.12 19.82
C ARG A 60 5.23 -13.35 19.37
N LEU A 61 4.11 -13.15 18.69
CA LEU A 61 3.28 -14.22 18.14
C LEU A 61 4.06 -15.09 17.14
N TRP A 62 4.84 -14.45 16.26
CA TRP A 62 5.63 -15.12 15.24
C TRP A 62 6.76 -15.97 15.86
N ARG A 63 7.46 -15.45 16.88
CA ARG A 63 8.45 -16.23 17.64
C ARG A 63 7.80 -17.42 18.35
N PHE A 64 6.69 -17.18 19.05
CA PHE A 64 5.96 -18.23 19.77
C PHE A 64 5.56 -19.39 18.83
N GLN A 65 5.06 -19.09 17.62
CA GLN A 65 4.69 -20.16 16.70
C GLN A 65 5.91 -20.90 16.12
N GLN A 66 7.07 -20.24 15.99
CA GLN A 66 8.29 -20.91 15.53
C GLN A 66 8.82 -21.88 16.59
N GLU A 67 8.96 -21.39 17.83
CA GLU A 67 9.48 -22.16 18.96
C GLU A 67 8.61 -23.39 19.27
N ARG A 68 7.28 -23.25 19.22
CA ARG A 68 6.33 -24.32 19.56
C ARG A 68 5.63 -24.94 18.36
N ARG A 69 6.23 -24.86 17.17
CA ARG A 69 5.59 -25.27 15.91
C ARG A 69 5.05 -26.71 15.93
N ARG A 70 5.86 -27.65 16.44
CA ARG A 70 5.51 -29.07 16.48
C ARG A 70 4.25 -29.33 17.31
N GLU A 71 4.18 -28.72 18.50
CA GLU A 71 3.02 -28.81 19.40
C GLU A 71 1.78 -28.18 18.79
N LEU A 72 1.92 -27.01 18.15
CA LEU A 72 0.79 -26.32 17.54
C LEU A 72 0.21 -27.10 16.36
N VAL A 73 1.07 -27.69 15.52
CA VAL A 73 0.63 -28.55 14.41
C VAL A 73 -0.06 -29.80 14.93
N ALA A 74 0.49 -30.44 15.99
CA ALA A 74 -0.15 -31.58 16.65
C ALA A 74 -1.52 -31.21 17.25
N ALA A 75 -1.69 -29.98 17.73
CA ALA A 75 -2.95 -29.45 18.23
C ALA A 75 -3.91 -28.95 17.11
N GLY A 76 -3.54 -29.09 15.83
CA GLY A 76 -4.41 -28.78 14.69
C GLY A 76 -4.16 -27.44 13.99
N LEU A 77 -3.07 -26.74 14.28
CA LEU A 77 -2.68 -25.52 13.55
C LEU A 77 -2.48 -25.81 12.06
N ARG A 78 -3.20 -25.08 11.21
CA ARG A 78 -3.15 -25.25 9.75
C ARG A 78 -2.12 -24.31 9.12
N ARG A 79 -1.51 -24.75 8.01
CA ARG A 79 -0.50 -23.95 7.28
C ARG A 79 -1.03 -22.58 6.86
N TRP A 80 -2.29 -22.50 6.40
CA TRP A 80 -2.89 -21.23 5.99
C TRP A 80 -3.06 -20.25 7.16
N GLU A 81 -3.20 -20.73 8.41
CA GLU A 81 -3.25 -19.84 9.58
C GLU A 81 -1.91 -19.14 9.79
N ILE A 82 -0.81 -19.84 9.53
CA ILE A 82 0.55 -19.26 9.56
C ILE A 82 0.70 -18.25 8.43
N GLY A 83 0.20 -18.59 7.23
CA GLY A 83 0.14 -17.66 6.10
C GLY A 83 -0.66 -16.40 6.39
N GLU A 84 -1.76 -16.51 7.15
CA GLU A 84 -2.56 -15.36 7.57
C GLU A 84 -1.77 -14.43 8.51
N ILE A 85 -1.04 -14.98 9.49
CA ILE A 85 -0.17 -14.17 10.36
C ILE A 85 0.93 -13.49 9.55
N ALA A 86 1.59 -14.19 8.64
CA ALA A 86 2.59 -13.60 7.75
C ALA A 86 1.98 -12.49 6.88
N SER A 87 0.78 -12.70 6.36
CA SER A 87 0.04 -11.71 5.57
C SER A 87 -0.30 -10.46 6.40
N ARG A 88 -0.63 -10.61 7.69
CA ARG A 88 -0.84 -9.47 8.60
C ARG A 88 0.43 -8.68 8.86
N ILE A 89 1.57 -9.35 9.01
CA ILE A 89 2.86 -8.68 9.15
C ILE A 89 3.19 -7.90 7.88
N GLY A 90 3.02 -8.49 6.70
CA GLY A 90 3.17 -7.79 5.42
C GLY A 90 2.25 -6.57 5.29
N GLN A 91 1.00 -6.67 5.79
CA GLN A 91 0.08 -5.53 5.84
C GLN A 91 0.56 -4.40 6.75
N LEU A 92 1.23 -4.70 7.87
CA LEU A 92 1.80 -3.66 8.75
C LEU A 92 2.95 -2.92 8.08
N TYR A 93 3.83 -3.66 7.41
CA TYR A 93 4.90 -3.09 6.60
C TYR A 93 4.34 -2.19 5.50
N TYR A 94 3.35 -2.67 4.74
CA TYR A 94 2.68 -1.86 3.72
C TYR A 94 1.99 -0.62 4.32
N GLY A 95 1.29 -0.75 5.45
CA GLY A 95 0.66 0.38 6.14
C GLY A 95 1.66 1.42 6.63
N GLN A 96 2.85 0.98 7.07
CA GLN A 96 3.94 1.88 7.45
C GLN A 96 4.54 2.60 6.24
N TYR A 97 4.69 1.90 5.10
CA TYR A 97 5.07 2.53 3.83
C TYR A 97 4.08 3.61 3.40
N MET A 98 2.77 3.33 3.44
CA MET A 98 1.75 4.33 3.05
C MET A 98 1.79 5.61 3.89
N ARG A 99 2.37 5.55 5.10
CA ARG A 99 2.52 6.72 5.98
C ARG A 99 3.83 7.44 5.80
N THR A 100 4.93 6.69 5.67
CA THR A 100 6.30 7.22 5.68
C THR A 100 6.88 7.43 4.29
N SER A 101 6.34 6.74 3.29
CA SER A 101 6.87 6.65 1.93
C SER A 101 8.32 6.17 1.85
N GLU A 102 8.80 5.46 2.88
CA GLU A 102 10.11 4.82 2.90
C GLU A 102 9.99 3.41 2.28
N ALA A 103 10.64 3.15 1.15
CA ALA A 103 10.38 1.91 0.42
C ALA A 103 11.03 0.67 1.05
N ARG A 104 11.90 0.82 2.06
CA ARG A 104 12.29 -0.30 2.95
C ARG A 104 11.10 -1.04 3.55
N PHE A 105 10.04 -0.31 3.92
CA PHE A 105 8.83 -0.94 4.46
C PHE A 105 8.02 -1.63 3.35
N LEU A 106 8.03 -1.07 2.14
CA LEU A 106 7.39 -1.69 0.98
C LEU A 106 8.10 -2.99 0.57
N LEU A 107 9.43 -2.99 0.59
CA LEU A 107 10.26 -4.18 0.37
C LEU A 107 10.01 -5.23 1.46
N GLY A 108 9.93 -4.83 2.73
CA GLY A 108 9.55 -5.72 3.82
C GLY A 108 8.20 -6.41 3.56
N ALA A 109 7.18 -5.65 3.11
CA ALA A 109 5.89 -6.23 2.73
C ALA A 109 6.02 -7.23 1.58
N TYR A 110 6.82 -6.90 0.56
CA TYR A 110 7.08 -7.77 -0.59
C TYR A 110 7.70 -9.10 -0.16
N VAL A 111 8.76 -9.07 0.67
CA VAL A 111 9.44 -10.28 1.17
C VAL A 111 8.46 -11.21 1.91
N PHE A 112 7.60 -10.65 2.76
CA PHE A 112 6.57 -11.45 3.43
C PHE A 112 5.59 -12.07 2.45
N TYR A 113 5.12 -11.32 1.45
CA TYR A 113 4.16 -11.82 0.48
C TYR A 113 4.77 -12.84 -0.49
N GLU A 114 5.98 -12.62 -0.95
CA GLU A 114 6.74 -13.56 -1.78
C GLU A 114 6.99 -14.86 -1.03
N ALA A 115 7.42 -14.79 0.23
CA ALA A 115 7.59 -15.97 1.07
C ALA A 115 6.27 -16.74 1.29
N ILE A 116 5.13 -16.03 1.33
CA ILE A 116 3.82 -16.68 1.44
C ILE A 116 3.47 -17.46 0.18
N LEU A 117 3.70 -16.85 -0.98
CA LEU A 117 3.44 -17.44 -2.29
C LEU A 117 4.36 -18.66 -2.53
N ASN A 118 5.67 -18.49 -2.36
CA ASN A 118 6.66 -19.54 -2.64
C ASN A 118 6.52 -20.76 -1.74
N ARG A 119 6.04 -20.58 -0.50
CA ARG A 119 5.81 -21.68 0.44
C ARG A 119 4.44 -22.32 0.28
N GLY A 120 3.56 -21.76 -0.55
CA GLY A 120 2.22 -22.31 -0.78
C GLY A 120 1.39 -22.43 0.50
N TYR A 121 1.37 -21.39 1.37
CA TYR A 121 0.60 -21.49 2.63
C TYR A 121 -0.91 -21.65 2.42
N PHE A 122 -1.43 -21.20 1.27
CA PHE A 122 -2.83 -21.36 0.90
C PHE A 122 -3.11 -22.61 0.07
N ASP A 123 -2.08 -23.36 -0.34
CA ASP A 123 -2.25 -24.56 -1.15
C ASP A 123 -2.77 -25.73 -0.30
N ALA A 124 -4.00 -26.14 -0.59
CA ALA A 124 -4.62 -27.30 0.04
C ALA A 124 -3.95 -28.63 -0.35
N ALA A 125 -3.27 -28.67 -1.50
CA ALA A 125 -2.66 -29.86 -2.10
C ALA A 125 -1.29 -30.24 -1.51
N ALA A 126 -0.70 -29.41 -0.64
CA ALA A 126 0.61 -29.68 -0.03
C ALA A 126 0.58 -30.78 1.04
N ARG A 127 -0.56 -31.44 1.24
CA ARG A 127 -0.62 -32.72 1.94
C ARG A 127 -0.63 -33.81 0.88
N GLY A 128 0.31 -34.76 0.95
CA GLY A 128 0.17 -36.08 0.31
C GLY A 128 -1.00 -36.91 0.88
N GLU A 129 -2.04 -36.25 1.39
CA GLU A 129 -3.32 -36.84 1.73
C GLU A 129 -4.13 -36.85 0.44
N THR A 130 -4.48 -38.04 -0.04
CA THR A 130 -5.40 -38.24 -1.15
C THR A 130 -6.62 -37.34 -0.95
N PRO A 131 -6.98 -36.49 -1.93
CA PRO A 131 -8.10 -35.57 -1.76
C PRO A 131 -9.36 -36.40 -1.67
N SER A 132 -9.84 -36.61 -0.44
CA SER A 132 -11.20 -37.10 -0.25
C SER A 132 -12.14 -36.10 -0.93
N PRO A 133 -13.13 -36.53 -1.74
CA PRO A 133 -14.01 -35.66 -2.52
C PRO A 133 -14.80 -34.61 -1.70
N ARG A 134 -14.69 -34.67 -0.36
CA ARG A 134 -15.41 -33.87 0.63
C ARG A 134 -14.58 -32.76 1.28
N GLN A 135 -13.26 -32.69 1.10
CA GLN A 135 -12.43 -31.59 1.64
C GLN A 135 -12.23 -30.50 0.59
N ARG A 136 -13.31 -29.81 0.23
CA ARG A 136 -13.19 -28.55 -0.53
C ARG A 136 -12.59 -27.49 0.40
N PRO A 137 -11.59 -26.71 -0.04
CA PRO A 137 -11.03 -25.65 0.79
C PRO A 137 -12.11 -24.60 1.04
N ASP A 138 -12.48 -24.41 2.32
CA ASP A 138 -13.51 -23.49 2.80
C ASP A 138 -13.60 -22.21 1.94
N LEU A 139 -14.81 -21.82 1.54
CA LEU A 139 -15.05 -20.61 0.76
C LEU A 139 -14.42 -19.37 1.43
N GLY A 140 -14.42 -19.33 2.76
CA GLY A 140 -13.74 -18.29 3.54
C GLY A 140 -12.23 -18.24 3.27
N LEU A 141 -11.58 -19.40 3.13
CA LEU A 141 -10.16 -19.50 2.79
C LEU A 141 -9.87 -19.00 1.37
N ARG A 142 -10.73 -19.33 0.39
CA ARG A 142 -10.60 -18.80 -0.98
C ARG A 142 -10.67 -17.28 -1.03
N TYR A 143 -11.59 -16.68 -0.26
CA TYR A 143 -11.64 -15.21 -0.13
C TYR A 143 -10.41 -14.64 0.58
N LYS A 144 -9.81 -15.34 1.54
CA LYS A 144 -8.54 -14.90 2.16
C LYS A 144 -7.40 -14.92 1.13
N GLU A 145 -7.31 -15.97 0.33
CA GLU A 145 -6.30 -16.14 -0.72
C GLU A 145 -6.44 -15.06 -1.82
N LEU A 146 -7.66 -14.80 -2.30
CA LEU A 146 -7.93 -13.72 -3.26
C LEU A 146 -7.54 -12.34 -2.72
N ARG A 147 -7.87 -12.04 -1.45
CA ARG A 147 -7.46 -10.78 -0.81
C ARG A 147 -5.93 -10.70 -0.66
N PHE A 148 -5.26 -11.82 -0.39
CA PHE A 148 -3.81 -11.87 -0.33
C PHE A 148 -3.18 -11.52 -1.69
N HIS A 149 -3.60 -12.17 -2.77
CA HIS A 149 -3.07 -11.90 -4.12
C HIS A 149 -3.32 -10.45 -4.55
N ALA A 150 -4.51 -9.89 -4.27
CA ALA A 150 -4.79 -8.49 -4.58
C ALA A 150 -3.83 -7.54 -3.86
N ARG A 151 -3.55 -7.77 -2.57
CA ARG A 151 -2.60 -6.95 -1.80
C ARG A 151 -1.17 -7.10 -2.29
N PHE A 152 -0.75 -8.33 -2.61
CA PHE A 152 0.58 -8.58 -3.13
C PHE A 152 0.76 -7.89 -4.49
N LEU A 153 -0.25 -7.92 -5.35
CA LEU A 153 -0.23 -7.24 -6.64
C LEU A 153 -0.02 -5.73 -6.49
N ILE A 154 -0.67 -5.06 -5.52
CA ILE A 154 -0.42 -3.64 -5.22
C ILE A 154 1.05 -3.41 -4.87
N VAL A 155 1.60 -4.19 -3.95
CA VAL A 155 3.00 -4.04 -3.51
C VAL A 155 3.99 -4.26 -4.66
N ALA A 156 3.75 -5.28 -5.49
CA ALA A 156 4.57 -5.57 -6.66
C ALA A 156 4.50 -4.44 -7.72
N MET A 157 3.32 -3.87 -7.94
CA MET A 157 3.15 -2.71 -8.84
C MET A 157 3.87 -1.48 -8.31
N LEU A 158 3.74 -1.19 -7.02
CA LEU A 158 4.42 -0.05 -6.41
C LEU A 158 5.94 -0.20 -6.56
N LEU A 159 6.52 -1.36 -6.26
CA LEU A 159 7.95 -1.65 -6.46
C LEU A 159 8.40 -1.77 -7.93
N ASN A 160 7.50 -1.55 -8.89
CA ASN A 160 7.77 -1.68 -10.33
C ASN A 160 8.34 -3.06 -10.73
N ARG A 161 7.82 -4.14 -10.15
CA ARG A 161 8.22 -5.54 -10.44
C ARG A 161 7.34 -6.14 -11.54
N ALA A 162 7.56 -5.76 -12.79
CA ALA A 162 6.69 -6.11 -13.91
C ALA A 162 6.43 -7.63 -14.07
N GLU A 163 7.45 -8.48 -13.89
CA GLU A 163 7.30 -9.93 -13.98
C GLU A 163 6.42 -10.50 -12.86
N ALA A 164 6.66 -10.07 -11.61
CA ALA A 164 5.85 -10.47 -10.46
C ALA A 164 4.40 -10.00 -10.62
N VAL A 165 4.18 -8.76 -11.10
CA VAL A 165 2.83 -8.23 -11.38
C VAL A 165 2.10 -9.09 -12.41
N ARG A 166 2.78 -9.47 -13.50
CA ARG A 166 2.20 -10.34 -14.53
C ARG A 166 1.83 -11.71 -13.96
N HIS A 167 2.75 -12.34 -13.24
CA HIS A 167 2.53 -13.64 -12.60
C HIS A 167 1.36 -13.60 -11.60
N LEU A 168 1.30 -12.56 -10.75
CA LEU A 168 0.24 -12.39 -9.76
C LEU A 168 -1.13 -12.15 -10.40
N ALA A 169 -1.20 -11.39 -11.50
CA ALA A 169 -2.43 -11.16 -12.23
C ALA A 169 -2.97 -12.46 -12.88
N GLU A 170 -2.07 -13.27 -13.46
CA GLU A 170 -2.38 -14.58 -14.00
C GLU A 170 -2.86 -15.54 -12.91
N ARG A 171 -2.15 -15.60 -11.77
CA ARG A 171 -2.54 -16.45 -10.63
C ARG A 171 -3.87 -16.03 -10.02
N PHE A 172 -4.13 -14.73 -9.87
CA PHE A 172 -5.42 -14.23 -9.38
C PHE A 172 -6.57 -14.65 -10.30
N ARG A 173 -6.38 -14.56 -11.63
CA ARG A 173 -7.36 -15.04 -12.61
C ARG A 173 -7.61 -16.53 -12.46
N ALA A 174 -6.55 -17.35 -12.42
CA ALA A 174 -6.67 -18.80 -12.26
C ALA A 174 -7.41 -19.16 -10.97
N LEU A 175 -7.03 -18.56 -9.84
CA LEU A 175 -7.66 -18.78 -8.54
C LEU A 175 -9.15 -18.43 -8.55
N LEU A 176 -9.53 -17.35 -9.24
CA LEU A 176 -10.93 -16.95 -9.37
C LEU A 176 -11.73 -17.96 -10.20
N GLU A 177 -11.18 -18.49 -11.30
CA GLU A 177 -11.87 -19.53 -12.09
C GLU A 177 -11.95 -20.86 -11.33
N GLU A 178 -10.87 -21.28 -10.67
CA GLU A 178 -10.87 -22.44 -9.76
C GLU A 178 -11.94 -22.30 -8.67
N SER A 179 -12.08 -21.11 -8.08
CA SER A 179 -13.06 -20.84 -7.03
C SER A 179 -14.50 -20.89 -7.56
N LYS A 180 -14.77 -20.38 -8.77
CA LYS A 180 -16.09 -20.50 -9.41
C LYS A 180 -16.44 -21.94 -9.71
N ALA A 181 -15.48 -22.71 -10.23
CA ALA A 181 -15.69 -24.13 -10.54
C ALA A 181 -15.96 -24.94 -9.26
N ALA A 182 -15.24 -24.64 -8.18
CA ALA A 182 -15.44 -25.29 -6.89
C ALA A 182 -16.76 -24.90 -6.19
N TYR A 183 -17.28 -23.71 -6.47
CA TYR A 183 -18.47 -23.12 -5.84
C TYR A 183 -19.45 -22.51 -6.85
N PRO A 184 -20.16 -23.34 -7.66
CA PRO A 184 -21.06 -22.84 -8.72
C PRO A 184 -22.21 -21.95 -8.21
N GLU A 185 -22.73 -22.26 -7.03
CA GLU A 185 -23.84 -21.52 -6.40
C GLU A 185 -23.42 -20.17 -5.79
N THR A 186 -22.11 -19.90 -5.70
CA THR A 186 -21.62 -18.67 -5.09
C THR A 186 -21.45 -17.55 -6.11
N ASN A 187 -21.97 -16.37 -5.76
CA ASN A 187 -21.83 -15.19 -6.61
C ASN A 187 -20.45 -14.53 -6.44
N PHE A 188 -19.57 -14.69 -7.42
CA PHE A 188 -18.25 -14.03 -7.47
C PHE A 188 -18.24 -12.65 -8.16
N LYS A 189 -19.37 -11.93 -8.24
CA LYS A 189 -19.47 -10.65 -8.97
C LYS A 189 -18.43 -9.61 -8.53
N GLU A 190 -18.22 -9.42 -7.24
CA GLU A 190 -17.23 -8.47 -6.71
C GLU A 190 -15.81 -8.84 -7.14
N TRP A 191 -15.46 -10.13 -7.04
CA TRP A 191 -14.14 -10.62 -7.46
C TRP A 191 -13.93 -10.56 -8.97
N LYS A 192 -14.99 -10.78 -9.76
CA LYS A 192 -14.97 -10.54 -11.21
C LYS A 192 -14.71 -9.06 -11.51
N GLN A 193 -15.32 -8.15 -10.75
CA GLN A 193 -15.04 -6.70 -10.88
C GLN A 193 -13.59 -6.38 -10.54
N VAL A 194 -13.04 -6.93 -9.46
CA VAL A 194 -11.62 -6.76 -9.10
C VAL A 194 -10.69 -7.25 -10.22
N LEU A 195 -10.95 -8.42 -10.80
CA LEU A 195 -10.16 -8.93 -11.94
C LEU A 195 -10.26 -8.00 -13.18
N GLN A 196 -11.44 -7.43 -13.43
CA GLN A 196 -11.62 -6.45 -14.51
C GLN A 196 -10.85 -5.16 -14.22
N GLU A 197 -10.87 -4.66 -12.98
CA GLU A 197 -10.07 -3.51 -12.55
C GLU A 197 -8.57 -3.77 -12.79
N ILE A 198 -8.04 -4.91 -12.30
CA ILE A 198 -6.64 -5.32 -12.54
C ILE A 198 -6.32 -5.34 -14.04
N THR A 199 -7.17 -6.00 -14.83
CA THR A 199 -6.92 -6.17 -16.27
C THR A 199 -6.93 -4.82 -17.00
N ARG A 200 -7.88 -3.94 -16.69
CA ARG A 200 -7.95 -2.59 -17.28
C ARG A 200 -6.77 -1.73 -16.84
N PHE A 201 -6.40 -1.77 -15.56
CA PHE A 201 -5.28 -1.04 -15.01
C PHE A 201 -3.97 -1.42 -15.70
N LEU A 202 -3.63 -2.71 -15.71
CA LEU A 202 -2.39 -3.18 -16.34
C LEU A 202 -2.35 -2.94 -17.85
N LYS A 203 -3.50 -2.99 -18.53
CA LYS A 203 -3.59 -2.65 -19.96
C LYS A 203 -3.30 -1.17 -20.20
N ALA A 204 -3.88 -0.29 -19.40
CA ALA A 204 -3.69 1.16 -19.53
C ALA A 204 -2.29 1.61 -19.10
N ASP A 205 -1.70 0.94 -18.12
CA ASP A 205 -0.33 1.18 -17.68
C ASP A 205 0.69 0.79 -18.77
N ARG A 206 0.53 -0.40 -19.38
CA ARG A 206 1.37 -0.85 -20.51
C ARG A 206 1.30 0.03 -21.75
N ALA A 207 0.19 0.73 -21.98
CA ALA A 207 0.06 1.64 -23.12
C ALA A 207 1.02 2.84 -23.03
N PHE A 208 1.59 3.10 -21.85
CA PHE A 208 2.65 4.06 -21.65
C PHE A 208 4.00 3.40 -21.92
N THR A 209 4.38 3.37 -23.19
CA THR A 209 5.63 2.76 -23.69
C THR A 209 6.87 3.63 -23.47
N ASN A 210 6.85 4.60 -22.56
CA ASN A 210 8.06 5.35 -22.24
C ASN A 210 9.09 4.36 -21.69
N SER A 211 10.18 4.17 -22.42
CA SER A 211 11.32 3.35 -22.00
C SER A 211 11.97 3.82 -20.71
N ARG A 212 11.59 5.03 -20.25
CA ARG A 212 12.05 5.67 -19.02
C ARG A 212 11.16 5.27 -17.83
N PRO A 213 11.74 4.75 -16.74
CA PRO A 213 11.05 4.60 -15.47
C PRO A 213 10.50 5.94 -14.97
N LEU A 214 9.30 5.94 -14.40
CA LEU A 214 8.75 7.13 -13.74
C LEU A 214 9.48 7.46 -12.44
N ARG A 215 9.98 6.43 -11.74
CA ARG A 215 10.82 6.58 -10.54
C ARG A 215 12.22 7.07 -10.90
N TYR A 216 12.89 7.67 -9.92
CA TYR A 216 14.29 8.02 -10.03
C TYR A 216 15.14 6.84 -10.53
N ASN A 217 15.94 7.11 -11.55
CA ASN A 217 16.87 6.18 -12.15
C ASN A 217 18.16 6.93 -12.50
N VAL A 218 19.26 6.54 -11.87
CA VAL A 218 20.59 7.17 -12.06
C VAL A 218 21.04 7.20 -13.53
N LEU A 219 20.57 6.25 -14.37
CA LEU A 219 20.88 6.23 -15.80
C LEU A 219 20.15 7.31 -16.61
N PHE A 220 18.97 7.75 -16.15
CA PHE A 220 18.07 8.64 -16.90
C PHE A 220 17.80 9.98 -16.21
N ASP A 221 18.08 10.11 -14.92
CA ASP A 221 17.83 11.30 -14.11
C ASP A 221 19.13 12.01 -13.78
N SER A 222 19.09 13.36 -13.88
CA SER A 222 20.21 14.19 -13.49
C SER A 222 20.48 14.05 -11.99
N HIS A 223 21.75 14.02 -11.62
CA HIS A 223 22.12 13.97 -10.21
C HIS A 223 21.64 15.25 -9.51
N PRO A 224 21.11 15.20 -8.26
CA PRO A 224 20.58 16.38 -7.59
C PRO A 224 21.56 17.56 -7.51
N SER A 225 22.87 17.29 -7.41
CA SER A 225 23.89 18.35 -7.38
C SER A 225 24.12 19.05 -8.73
N SER A 226 23.62 18.51 -9.84
CA SER A 226 23.74 19.13 -11.18
C SER A 226 22.54 20.01 -11.53
N LEU A 227 21.51 20.07 -10.67
CA LEU A 227 20.33 20.91 -10.91
C LEU A 227 20.68 22.39 -10.67
N PRO A 228 20.16 23.32 -11.51
CA PRO A 228 20.44 24.74 -11.35
C PRO A 228 19.92 25.23 -9.99
N TYR A 229 20.74 26.04 -9.33
CA TYR A 229 20.36 26.65 -8.07
C TYR A 229 19.17 27.60 -8.28
N ILE A 230 18.02 27.25 -7.70
CA ILE A 230 16.87 28.14 -7.65
C ILE A 230 17.19 29.27 -6.68
N ALA A 231 17.00 30.52 -7.11
CA ALA A 231 17.16 31.69 -6.26
C ALA A 231 16.38 31.49 -4.95
N ARG A 232 17.10 31.44 -3.83
CA ARG A 232 16.47 31.22 -2.52
C ARG A 232 15.48 32.35 -2.26
N LEU A 233 14.21 32.00 -2.01
CA LEU A 233 13.20 32.96 -1.56
C LEU A 233 13.63 33.66 -0.26
N HIS A 234 14.46 32.99 0.56
CA HIS A 234 15.06 33.53 1.79
C HIS A 234 16.50 33.02 1.93
N SER A 235 17.44 33.90 2.25
CA SER A 235 18.90 33.64 2.28
C SER A 235 19.33 32.38 3.09
N ARG A 236 18.53 31.95 4.06
CA ARG A 236 18.80 30.79 4.93
C ARG A 236 17.89 29.56 4.72
N ARG A 237 16.87 29.60 3.87
CA ARG A 237 15.92 28.47 3.72
C ARG A 237 16.12 27.75 2.40
N VAL A 238 16.51 26.48 2.48
CA VAL A 238 16.52 25.56 1.33
C VAL A 238 15.22 24.80 1.37
N LEU A 239 14.29 25.13 0.46
CA LEU A 239 13.01 24.45 0.38
C LEU A 239 13.20 22.98 -0.02
N ARG A 240 12.46 22.09 0.65
CA ARG A 240 12.49 20.63 0.40
C ARG A 240 11.09 20.10 0.24
N LEU A 241 10.84 19.34 -0.82
CA LEU A 241 9.57 18.65 -0.98
C LEU A 241 9.42 17.60 0.12
N GLN A 242 8.49 17.83 1.06
CA GLN A 242 8.34 17.01 2.25
C GLN A 242 7.08 16.14 2.17
N ASP A 243 5.99 16.70 1.65
CA ASP A 243 4.69 16.02 1.57
C ASP A 243 4.08 16.21 0.19
N ALA A 244 3.29 15.22 -0.22
CA ALA A 244 2.54 15.20 -1.45
C ALA A 244 1.14 14.65 -1.18
N LEU A 245 0.10 15.39 -1.58
CA LEU A 245 -1.29 14.98 -1.54
C LEU A 245 -1.77 14.69 -2.96
N LEU A 246 -2.22 13.46 -3.21
CA LEU A 246 -2.63 12.99 -4.53
C LEU A 246 -4.11 12.58 -4.51
N THR A 247 -4.94 13.19 -5.36
CA THR A 247 -6.36 12.84 -5.51
C THR A 247 -6.82 12.98 -6.95
N SER A 248 -7.77 12.14 -7.36
CA SER A 248 -8.35 12.12 -8.70
C SER A 248 -9.87 12.03 -8.59
N TYR A 249 -10.60 12.74 -9.47
CA TYR A 249 -12.07 12.86 -9.54
C TYR A 249 -12.61 12.81 -10.98
N ARG A 250 -11.80 12.35 -11.92
CA ARG A 250 -12.20 12.18 -13.32
C ARG A 250 -13.29 11.11 -13.43
N ARG A 251 -14.12 11.25 -14.47
CA ARG A 251 -15.15 10.25 -14.77
C ARG A 251 -14.51 9.05 -15.46
N ASN A 252 -14.97 7.85 -15.12
CA ASN A 252 -14.52 6.58 -15.71
C ASN A 252 -13.00 6.32 -15.55
N GLU A 253 -12.44 6.67 -14.40
CA GLU A 253 -11.05 6.41 -14.06
C GLU A 253 -10.69 4.92 -14.17
N VAL A 254 -9.54 4.66 -14.75
CA VAL A 254 -8.90 3.36 -14.62
C VAL A 254 -8.27 3.30 -13.24
N LYS A 255 -8.75 2.38 -12.41
CA LYS A 255 -8.27 2.18 -11.05
C LYS A 255 -8.08 0.71 -10.73
N PHE A 256 -7.28 0.47 -9.70
CA PHE A 256 -7.24 -0.80 -9.00
C PHE A 256 -7.35 -0.52 -7.51
N THR A 257 -8.42 -1.01 -6.87
CA THR A 257 -8.77 -0.66 -5.49
C THR A 257 -9.04 0.84 -5.32
N GLU A 258 -8.27 1.54 -4.51
CA GLU A 258 -8.36 3.00 -4.26
C GLU A 258 -7.31 3.79 -5.06
N LEU A 259 -6.44 3.10 -5.81
CA LEU A 259 -5.36 3.71 -6.57
C LEU A 259 -5.78 3.90 -8.03
N THR A 260 -5.93 5.15 -8.45
CA THR A 260 -6.18 5.51 -9.85
C THR A 260 -4.88 5.52 -10.64
N LEU A 261 -4.96 5.34 -11.96
CA LEU A 261 -3.77 5.24 -12.81
C LEU A 261 -2.90 6.51 -12.76
N ASP A 262 -3.52 7.68 -12.72
CA ASP A 262 -2.85 8.97 -12.66
C ASP A 262 -2.17 9.21 -11.29
N THR A 263 -2.86 8.89 -10.19
CA THR A 263 -2.27 8.97 -8.84
C THR A 263 -1.15 7.95 -8.66
N PHE A 264 -1.26 6.75 -9.24
CA PHE A 264 -0.16 5.79 -9.31
C PHE A 264 1.05 6.38 -10.04
N ARG A 265 0.86 6.98 -11.22
CA ARG A 265 1.97 7.57 -11.99
C ARG A 265 2.61 8.74 -11.26
N MET A 266 1.81 9.64 -10.68
CA MET A 266 2.32 10.74 -9.85
C MET A 266 3.08 10.21 -8.64
N LEU A 267 2.58 9.16 -7.98
CA LEU A 267 3.32 8.50 -6.90
C LEU A 267 4.67 7.99 -7.39
N GLN A 268 4.72 7.31 -8.54
CA GLN A 268 5.97 6.80 -9.11
C GLN A 268 6.98 7.92 -9.41
N CYS A 269 6.52 9.07 -9.94
CA CYS A 269 7.37 10.25 -10.19
C CYS A 269 7.99 10.86 -8.94
N LEU A 270 7.40 10.60 -7.77
CA LEU A 270 7.83 11.16 -6.49
C LEU A 270 8.70 10.17 -5.69
N GLU A 271 9.12 9.07 -6.28
CA GLU A 271 10.02 8.09 -5.66
C GLU A 271 11.47 8.37 -6.04
N TRP A 272 12.27 8.71 -5.03
CA TRP A 272 13.72 8.95 -5.13
C TRP A 272 14.55 7.68 -4.99
N GLU A 273 13.97 6.56 -4.57
CA GLU A 273 14.69 5.30 -4.50
C GLU A 273 14.89 4.70 -5.91
N PRO A 274 16.12 4.26 -6.27
CA PRO A 274 16.42 3.75 -7.59
C PRO A 274 15.47 2.63 -8.05
N SER A 275 14.93 2.77 -9.26
CA SER A 275 14.19 1.67 -9.89
C SER A 275 15.10 0.51 -10.32
N GLY A 276 14.61 -0.74 -10.23
CA GLY A 276 15.21 -1.89 -10.93
C GLY A 276 15.81 -2.98 -10.04
N SER A 277 16.72 -3.77 -10.64
CA SER A 277 17.39 -4.94 -10.03
C SER A 277 18.34 -4.59 -8.87
N PHE A 278 18.55 -3.30 -8.57
CA PHE A 278 19.26 -2.86 -7.37
C PHE A 278 18.52 -3.24 -6.10
N CYS A 279 17.18 -3.27 -6.13
CA CYS A 279 16.36 -3.78 -5.03
C CYS A 279 16.33 -5.31 -4.96
N GLN A 280 17.37 -6.03 -5.40
CA GLN A 280 17.41 -7.49 -5.25
C GLN A 280 17.24 -7.87 -3.78
N THR A 281 16.29 -8.78 -3.51
CA THR A 281 16.36 -9.59 -2.30
C THR A 281 17.74 -10.26 -2.30
N PRO A 282 18.51 -10.20 -1.19
CA PRO A 282 19.82 -10.79 -1.17
C PRO A 282 19.70 -12.25 -1.59
N THR A 283 20.33 -12.59 -2.71
CA THR A 283 20.45 -13.97 -3.15
C THR A 283 21.33 -14.63 -2.11
N LYS A 284 20.80 -15.61 -1.37
CA LYS A 284 21.63 -16.42 -0.47
C LYS A 284 22.70 -17.07 -1.34
N GLU A 285 23.95 -16.66 -1.17
CA GLU A 285 25.08 -17.46 -1.62
C GLU A 285 24.95 -18.84 -0.99
N THR A 286 24.76 -19.86 -1.82
CA THR A 286 24.84 -21.26 -1.41
C THR A 286 26.27 -21.52 -0.99
N ALA A 287 26.55 -21.35 0.30
CA ALA A 287 27.71 -21.96 0.93
C ALA A 287 27.47 -23.49 0.87
N GLU A 288 28.22 -24.14 -0.01
CA GLU A 288 28.37 -25.58 -0.04
C GLU A 288 28.89 -26.04 1.32
N ASN A 289 28.01 -26.56 2.18
CA ASN A 289 28.26 -27.70 3.07
C ASN A 289 26.96 -28.09 3.79
N GLY A 290 26.64 -29.38 3.72
CA GLY A 290 25.36 -29.95 4.11
C GLY A 290 25.07 -29.88 5.61
N GLY A 291 23.83 -29.46 5.91
CA GLY A 291 23.21 -29.56 7.23
C GLY A 291 21.82 -28.92 7.19
N PHE A 292 20.76 -29.70 7.01
CA PHE A 292 19.37 -29.24 7.13
C PHE A 292 19.15 -28.73 8.56
N THR A 293 19.31 -27.42 8.76
CA THR A 293 19.00 -26.73 10.00
C THR A 293 17.99 -25.62 9.70
N ASP A 294 16.83 -25.72 10.35
CA ASP A 294 15.75 -24.72 10.32
C ASP A 294 16.23 -23.43 11.01
N GLU A 295 16.99 -22.59 10.30
CA GLU A 295 17.57 -21.37 10.89
C GLU A 295 16.58 -20.20 10.95
N SER A 296 16.12 -19.93 12.17
CA SER A 296 15.83 -18.63 12.81
C SER A 296 15.18 -17.52 11.97
N GLY A 297 13.84 -17.45 11.95
CA GLY A 297 13.09 -16.34 11.37
C GLY A 297 12.97 -15.09 12.25
N ALA A 298 13.63 -15.03 13.41
CA ALA A 298 13.90 -13.78 14.10
C ALA A 298 15.04 -13.00 13.41
N SER A 299 15.99 -13.69 12.77
CA SER A 299 17.03 -13.09 11.92
C SER A 299 16.40 -12.35 10.74
N GLY A 300 15.42 -12.97 10.06
CA GLY A 300 14.77 -12.36 8.88
C GLY A 300 14.13 -10.99 9.11
N LEU A 301 13.60 -10.69 10.30
CA LEU A 301 13.02 -9.36 10.59
C LEU A 301 14.09 -8.28 10.82
N ILE A 302 15.27 -8.70 11.29
CA ILE A 302 16.43 -7.84 11.56
C ILE A 302 17.25 -7.69 10.27
N ASP A 303 17.43 -8.76 9.51
CA ASP A 303 18.05 -8.78 8.17
C ASP A 303 17.28 -7.93 7.16
N ILE A 304 15.95 -7.90 7.18
CA ILE A 304 15.16 -7.01 6.30
C ILE A 304 15.43 -5.53 6.59
N ASN A 305 15.60 -5.15 7.87
CA ASN A 305 15.92 -3.77 8.22
C ASN A 305 17.38 -3.41 7.91
N LEU A 306 18.29 -4.38 7.99
CA LEU A 306 19.72 -4.19 7.70
C LEU A 306 19.98 -4.15 6.19
N ALA A 307 19.46 -5.12 5.43
CA ALA A 307 19.57 -5.17 3.97
C ALA A 307 18.84 -4.01 3.27
N ALA A 308 17.77 -3.46 3.88
CA ALA A 308 17.11 -2.28 3.35
C ALA A 308 17.76 -0.95 3.77
N ALA A 309 18.63 -0.95 4.79
CA ALA A 309 19.45 0.21 5.14
C ALA A 309 20.63 0.40 4.16
N ASP A 310 21.14 -0.68 3.59
CA ASP A 310 22.19 -0.66 2.56
C ASP A 310 21.68 -0.24 1.16
N MET A 311 20.36 -0.13 0.98
CA MET A 311 19.71 0.22 -0.30
C MET A 311 19.47 1.72 -0.46
N THR A 312 19.64 2.52 0.60
CA THR A 312 19.43 3.97 0.56
C THR A 312 20.74 4.69 0.29
N ASP A 313 20.88 5.32 -0.88
CA ASP A 313 21.98 6.24 -1.15
C ASP A 313 21.81 7.48 -0.25
N PRO A 314 22.73 7.72 0.72
CA PRO A 314 22.64 8.86 1.63
C PRO A 314 22.77 10.22 0.91
N ASN A 315 23.22 10.22 -0.35
CA ASN A 315 23.33 11.42 -1.16
C ASN A 315 22.02 11.80 -1.87
N LEU A 316 21.01 10.92 -1.86
CA LEU A 316 19.70 11.21 -2.44
C LEU A 316 18.79 11.92 -1.42
N PRO A 317 17.90 12.83 -1.89
CA PRO A 317 16.87 13.40 -1.05
C PRO A 317 15.97 12.33 -0.43
N SER A 318 15.49 12.58 0.79
CA SER A 318 14.46 11.75 1.39
C SER A 318 13.20 11.77 0.54
N ASN A 319 12.56 10.60 0.40
CA ASN A 319 11.27 10.49 -0.25
C ASN A 319 10.23 11.43 0.40
N PRO A 320 9.48 12.23 -0.39
CA PRO A 320 8.34 12.95 0.16
C PRO A 320 7.28 11.96 0.59
N ARG A 321 6.56 12.30 1.65
CA ARG A 321 5.45 11.51 2.17
C ARG A 321 4.24 11.69 1.28
N LYS A 322 3.59 10.59 0.91
CA LYS A 322 2.54 10.58 -0.12
C LYS A 322 1.20 10.20 0.51
N ALA A 323 0.31 11.17 0.68
CA ALA A 323 -1.06 10.94 1.07
C ALA A 323 -1.91 10.75 -0.19
N ILE A 324 -2.47 9.56 -0.39
CA ILE A 324 -3.41 9.27 -1.48
C ILE A 324 -4.80 9.19 -0.86
N ILE A 325 -5.73 9.99 -1.37
CA ILE A 325 -7.12 9.97 -0.95
C ILE A 325 -8.02 9.83 -2.18
N TYR A 326 -8.91 8.85 -2.15
CA TYR A 326 -9.78 8.51 -3.28
C TYR A 326 -11.15 9.14 -3.09
N HIS A 327 -11.54 10.03 -4.00
CA HIS A 327 -12.82 10.77 -3.99
C HIS A 327 -13.22 11.36 -2.60
N PRO A 328 -12.35 12.09 -1.90
CA PRO A 328 -12.73 12.71 -0.63
C PRO A 328 -13.76 13.83 -0.87
N SER A 329 -14.59 14.12 0.14
CA SER A 329 -15.41 15.34 0.10
C SER A 329 -14.52 16.58 0.17
N ILE A 330 -15.03 17.76 -0.21
CA ILE A 330 -14.29 19.03 -0.10
C ILE A 330 -13.84 19.24 1.36
N SER A 331 -14.74 19.08 2.32
CA SER A 331 -14.40 19.25 3.74
C SER A 331 -13.30 18.28 4.20
N HIS A 332 -13.33 17.04 3.71
CA HIS A 332 -12.29 16.06 4.00
C HIS A 332 -10.95 16.44 3.34
N LEU A 333 -10.96 16.87 2.08
CA LEU A 333 -9.77 17.35 1.38
C LEU A 333 -9.13 18.53 2.12
N ILE A 334 -9.91 19.54 2.47
CA ILE A 334 -9.46 20.73 3.21
C ILE A 334 -8.89 20.34 4.58
N ALA A 335 -9.55 19.44 5.31
CA ALA A 335 -9.04 18.96 6.60
C ALA A 335 -7.70 18.22 6.48
N VAL A 336 -7.51 17.43 5.41
CA VAL A 336 -6.24 16.75 5.14
C VAL A 336 -5.15 17.76 4.81
N ILE A 337 -5.42 18.74 3.93
CA ILE A 337 -4.45 19.79 3.59
C ILE A 337 -4.06 20.57 4.86
N ALA A 338 -5.03 20.97 5.68
CA ALA A 338 -4.78 21.67 6.94
C ALA A 338 -3.89 20.85 7.88
N THR A 339 -4.20 19.56 8.07
CA THR A 339 -3.40 18.64 8.91
C THR A 339 -1.96 18.56 8.41
N ILE A 340 -1.76 18.42 7.11
CA ILE A 340 -0.42 18.33 6.51
C ILE A 340 0.34 19.64 6.71
N CYS A 341 -0.29 20.79 6.47
CA CYS A 341 0.31 22.11 6.64
C CYS A 341 0.69 22.43 8.10
N GLU A 342 -0.15 22.05 9.08
CA GLU A 342 0.17 22.23 10.51
C GLU A 342 1.41 21.45 10.95
N GLU A 343 1.64 20.29 10.34
CA GLU A 343 2.77 19.42 10.65
C GLU A 343 3.96 19.60 9.69
N LEU A 344 3.87 20.54 8.74
CA LEU A 344 4.92 20.82 7.76
C LEU A 344 6.08 21.59 8.44
N SER A 345 7.31 21.22 8.10
CA SER A 345 8.50 21.92 8.60
C SER A 345 8.64 23.31 7.98
N SER A 346 9.43 24.20 8.61
CA SER A 346 9.62 25.58 8.15
C SER A 346 10.30 25.72 6.78
N ASP A 347 10.95 24.65 6.33
CA ASP A 347 11.62 24.46 5.03
C ASP A 347 10.88 23.45 4.13
N GLY A 348 9.77 22.89 4.60
CA GLY A 348 8.97 21.91 3.88
C GLY A 348 8.10 22.56 2.80
N VAL A 349 7.97 21.86 1.67
CA VAL A 349 7.01 22.16 0.60
C VAL A 349 5.97 21.05 0.56
N LEU A 350 4.70 21.45 0.47
CA LEU A 350 3.59 20.55 0.16
C LEU A 350 3.34 20.57 -1.35
N LEU A 351 3.32 19.40 -1.98
CA LEU A 351 2.77 19.22 -3.33
C LEU A 351 1.31 18.79 -3.24
N ILE A 352 0.42 19.43 -4.01
CA ILE A 352 -0.96 18.98 -4.16
C ILE A 352 -1.21 18.67 -5.63
N TYR A 353 -1.59 17.43 -5.92
CA TYR A 353 -2.03 16.98 -7.23
C TYR A 353 -3.53 16.69 -7.18
N ILE A 354 -4.29 17.37 -8.05
CA ILE A 354 -5.73 17.18 -8.22
C ILE A 354 -6.01 16.96 -9.70
N SER A 355 -6.50 15.77 -10.04
CA SER A 355 -7.11 15.54 -11.35
C SER A 355 -8.62 15.61 -11.22
N ALA A 356 -9.27 16.49 -11.98
CA ALA A 356 -10.71 16.65 -11.90
C ALA A 356 -11.26 17.31 -13.17
N SER A 357 -12.54 17.07 -13.48
CA SER A 357 -13.21 17.85 -14.52
C SER A 357 -13.54 19.24 -13.97
N GLY A 358 -13.11 20.25 -14.72
CA GLY A 358 -13.50 21.63 -14.45
C GLY A 358 -14.88 21.94 -15.03
N LYS A 359 -15.58 22.89 -14.41
CA LYS A 359 -16.72 23.56 -15.03
C LYS A 359 -16.51 25.06 -14.91
N ALA A 360 -16.70 25.76 -16.01
CA ALA A 360 -16.99 27.19 -16.01
C ALA A 360 -18.50 27.30 -16.04
N ASP A 361 -19.10 28.07 -15.12
CA ASP A 361 -20.54 28.32 -15.17
C ASP A 361 -20.82 29.25 -16.36
N HIS A 362 -21.08 28.67 -17.53
CA HIS A 362 -21.68 29.40 -18.64
C HIS A 362 -23.16 29.52 -18.31
N SER A 363 -23.51 30.56 -17.57
CA SER A 363 -24.88 30.96 -17.29
C SER A 363 -25.73 30.82 -18.56
N LEU A 364 -26.75 29.98 -18.47
CA LEU A 364 -27.82 29.82 -19.45
C LEU A 364 -28.38 31.21 -19.84
N GLY A 365 -28.12 31.64 -21.08
CA GLY A 365 -29.01 32.53 -21.84
C GLY A 365 -29.35 33.93 -21.29
N GLY A 366 -28.45 34.61 -20.58
CA GLY A 366 -28.66 36.00 -20.13
C GLY A 366 -27.50 36.91 -20.54
N LYS A 367 -27.83 38.07 -21.14
CA LYS A 367 -26.92 39.07 -21.75
C LYS A 367 -25.57 39.30 -21.02
N PRO A 368 -24.48 39.57 -21.76
CA PRO A 368 -23.20 39.91 -21.16
C PRO A 368 -23.26 41.35 -20.67
N ASN A 369 -23.40 41.56 -19.37
CA ASN A 369 -23.10 42.86 -18.78
C ASN A 369 -22.67 42.69 -17.32
N THR A 370 -21.57 43.37 -17.01
CA THR A 370 -20.91 43.56 -15.70
C THR A 370 -19.94 42.47 -15.24
N ASN A 371 -18.76 42.92 -14.81
CA ASN A 371 -17.57 42.19 -14.36
C ASN A 371 -17.83 41.26 -13.16
N VAL A 372 -18.52 40.15 -13.39
CA VAL A 372 -18.52 39.02 -12.45
C VAL A 372 -17.56 37.99 -13.04
N SER A 373 -16.43 37.80 -12.38
CA SER A 373 -15.51 36.70 -12.66
C SER A 373 -16.31 35.41 -12.81
N SER A 374 -16.27 34.78 -13.98
CA SER A 374 -16.90 33.48 -14.19
C SER A 374 -16.35 32.51 -13.14
N GLU A 375 -17.17 32.15 -12.14
CA GLU A 375 -16.74 31.29 -11.03
C GLU A 375 -16.31 29.94 -11.59
N SER A 376 -15.00 29.77 -11.65
CA SER A 376 -14.32 28.66 -12.31
C SER A 376 -13.87 27.68 -11.25
N TYR A 377 -14.44 26.48 -11.25
CA TYR A 377 -14.20 25.49 -10.19
C TYR A 377 -13.87 24.10 -10.75
N LEU A 378 -13.32 23.26 -9.86
CA LEU A 378 -13.17 21.82 -10.08
C LEU A 378 -14.35 21.10 -9.45
N TYR A 379 -14.97 20.20 -10.21
CA TYR A 379 -16.05 19.37 -9.70
C TYR A 379 -15.48 18.11 -9.05
N LEU A 380 -15.58 18.02 -7.72
CA LEU A 380 -15.11 16.91 -6.90
C LEU A 380 -16.24 15.94 -6.51
N GLY A 381 -17.35 15.95 -7.24
CA GLY A 381 -18.52 15.12 -6.91
C GLY A 381 -18.36 13.65 -7.29
N SER A 382 -18.51 12.76 -6.31
CA SER A 382 -18.78 11.34 -6.55
C SER A 382 -20.13 11.19 -7.24
N ARG A 383 -20.21 10.32 -8.25
CA ARG A 383 -21.42 10.01 -9.04
C ARG A 383 -22.71 10.06 -8.19
N GLY A 384 -23.62 10.96 -8.52
CA GLY A 384 -25.03 10.89 -8.09
C GLY A 384 -25.43 11.65 -6.83
N ASN A 385 -24.52 12.34 -6.13
CA ASN A 385 -24.92 13.20 -5.02
C ASN A 385 -24.97 14.67 -5.47
N GLY A 386 -26.15 15.29 -5.43
CA GLY A 386 -26.42 16.69 -5.80
C GLY A 386 -25.88 17.72 -4.80
N GLY A 387 -24.73 17.44 -4.16
CA GLY A 387 -24.07 18.35 -3.23
C GLY A 387 -23.11 19.30 -3.94
N LEU A 388 -22.87 20.46 -3.32
CA LEU A 388 -21.86 21.46 -3.70
C LEU A 388 -20.43 20.95 -3.40
N ASN A 389 -19.98 19.90 -4.10
CA ASN A 389 -18.60 19.42 -4.01
C ASN A 389 -17.74 20.10 -5.09
N ASN A 390 -17.68 21.43 -5.03
CA ASN A 390 -16.86 22.23 -5.93
C ASN A 390 -15.65 22.75 -5.16
N LEU A 391 -14.46 22.61 -5.75
CA LEU A 391 -13.25 23.23 -5.23
C LEU A 391 -13.00 24.48 -6.05
N TYR A 392 -13.00 25.62 -5.37
CA TYR A 392 -12.67 26.91 -5.94
C TYR A 392 -11.20 27.24 -5.68
N PRO A 393 -10.54 28.05 -6.53
CA PRO A 393 -9.19 28.52 -6.27
C PRO A 393 -9.04 29.18 -4.88
N GLU A 394 -10.08 29.91 -4.44
CA GLU A 394 -10.14 30.64 -3.18
C GLU A 394 -10.06 29.71 -1.96
N ASP A 395 -10.56 28.48 -2.06
CA ASP A 395 -10.51 27.49 -0.97
C ASP A 395 -9.07 27.08 -0.62
N LEU A 396 -8.14 27.27 -1.55
CA LEU A 396 -6.72 26.93 -1.38
C LEU A 396 -5.87 28.10 -0.87
N ILE A 397 -6.40 29.34 -0.89
CA ILE A 397 -5.70 30.55 -0.44
C ILE A 397 -5.17 30.41 1.01
N PRO A 398 -5.94 29.91 1.99
CA PRO A 398 -5.45 29.76 3.36
C PRO A 398 -4.15 28.95 3.49
N PHE A 399 -3.91 28.02 2.57
CA PHE A 399 -2.78 27.11 2.58
C PHE A 399 -1.53 27.67 1.88
N THR A 400 -1.65 28.79 1.17
CA THR A 400 -0.50 29.47 0.52
C THR A 400 0.45 30.15 1.51
N ARG A 401 0.07 30.21 2.79
CA ARG A 401 0.96 30.60 3.90
C ARG A 401 2.12 29.62 4.10
N SER A 402 1.98 28.39 3.60
CA SER A 402 3.04 27.38 3.54
C SER A 402 3.54 27.26 2.10
N PRO A 403 4.83 26.94 1.88
CA PRO A 403 5.34 26.67 0.54
C PRO A 403 4.54 25.54 -0.14
N LEU A 404 3.86 25.87 -1.23
CA LEU A 404 2.91 25.00 -1.92
C LEU A 404 3.31 24.85 -3.40
N PHE A 405 3.28 23.61 -3.90
CA PHE A 405 3.41 23.30 -5.31
C PHE A 405 2.11 22.64 -5.79
N LEU A 406 1.33 23.35 -6.62
CA LEU A 406 0.02 22.89 -7.06
C LEU A 406 0.08 22.36 -8.50
N ILE A 407 -0.43 21.15 -8.71
CA ILE A 407 -0.63 20.54 -10.03
C ILE A 407 -2.13 20.29 -10.18
N ILE A 408 -2.76 21.01 -11.11
CA ILE A 408 -4.16 20.80 -11.50
C ILE A 408 -4.19 20.15 -12.88
N ASP A 409 -4.55 18.87 -12.92
CA ASP A 409 -4.88 18.17 -14.16
C ASP A 409 -6.37 18.35 -14.45
N SER A 410 -6.68 19.40 -15.20
CA SER A 410 -8.06 19.75 -15.53
C SER A 410 -8.16 20.60 -16.79
N ASP A 411 -9.29 20.45 -17.48
CA ASP A 411 -9.70 21.31 -18.59
C ASP A 411 -9.89 22.78 -18.14
N ASN A 412 -10.07 23.02 -16.83
CA ASN A 412 -10.19 24.36 -16.22
C ASN A 412 -8.97 24.73 -15.34
N SER A 413 -7.81 24.15 -15.60
CA SER A 413 -6.58 24.37 -14.83
C SER A 413 -6.12 25.84 -14.81
N GLN A 414 -6.46 26.64 -15.83
CA GLN A 414 -6.08 28.05 -15.92
C GLN A 414 -6.62 28.90 -14.76
N ALA A 415 -7.80 28.56 -14.21
CA ALA A 415 -8.39 29.27 -13.09
C ALA A 415 -7.57 29.20 -11.80
N PHE A 416 -6.69 28.20 -11.68
CA PHE A 416 -5.84 27.96 -10.51
C PHE A 416 -4.43 28.55 -10.68
N LYS A 417 -4.14 29.21 -11.80
CA LYS A 417 -2.80 29.75 -12.08
C LYS A 417 -2.52 31.01 -11.24
N ALA A 418 -1.31 31.08 -10.68
CA ALA A 418 -0.82 32.27 -9.97
C ALA A 418 -0.89 33.52 -10.86
N GLY A 419 -1.56 34.58 -10.39
CA GLY A 419 -1.73 35.86 -11.09
C GLY A 419 -3.17 36.24 -11.46
N HIS A 420 -4.11 35.29 -11.57
CA HIS A 420 -5.53 35.59 -11.81
C HIS A 420 -6.39 35.59 -10.52
N THR A 421 -5.99 34.83 -9.50
CA THR A 421 -6.84 34.47 -8.34
C THR A 421 -6.15 34.65 -6.99
N TRP A 422 -4.88 35.06 -6.95
CA TRP A 422 -4.00 34.91 -5.77
C TRP A 422 -3.39 36.23 -5.26
N CYS A 423 -3.87 37.39 -5.74
CA CYS A 423 -3.41 38.71 -5.32
C CYS A 423 -4.37 39.36 -4.33
#